data_AF-B3SP24-F1
#
_entry.id   AF-B3SP24-F1
#
_cell.length_a   1.000
_cell.length_b   1.000
_cell.length_c   1.000
_cell.angle_alpha   90.00
_cell.angle_beta   90.00
_cell.angle_gamma   90.00
#
_symmetry.space_group_name_H-M   'P 1'
#
loop_
_entity.id
_entity.type
_entity.pdbx_description
1 polymer ?
#
loop_
_entity_poly.entity_id
_entity_poly.type
_entity_poly.pdbx_seq_one_letter_code
_entity_poly.pdbx_strand_id
1 'polypeptide(L)'
;KEKFDGATEVAIRRRATRRRLEPVNRHFKFHADTDLVYLEQSPDFCRRDQMSGTSGTTGRTCNRTSSGTDGCEIMCCGRGYTTKRTARKERCKCKFHWCCEVLA
;
A
#
# COMPACT_ATOMS: atom_id res chain seq x y z
N LYS A 1 -7.22 -6.43 -3.70
CA LYS A 1 -7.03 -5.48 -2.57
C LYS A 1 -7.96 -5.80 -1.41
N GLU A 2 -9.26 -6.00 -1.66
CA GLU A 2 -10.23 -6.43 -0.65
C GLU A 2 -9.76 -7.60 0.24
N LYS A 3 -9.25 -8.70 -0.36
CA LYS A 3 -8.71 -9.83 0.42
C LYS A 3 -7.48 -9.50 1.26
N PHE A 4 -6.70 -8.49 0.86
CA PHE A 4 -5.55 -8.01 1.63
C PHE A 4 -6.02 -7.19 2.83
N ASP A 5 -6.98 -6.29 2.60
CA ASP A 5 -7.56 -5.46 3.66
C ASP A 5 -8.35 -6.31 4.69
N GLY A 6 -8.90 -7.45 4.25
CA GLY A 6 -9.59 -8.44 5.09
C GLY A 6 -8.74 -9.62 5.57
N ALA A 7 -7.41 -9.57 5.42
CA ALA A 7 -6.55 -10.69 5.79
C ALA A 7 -6.57 -10.95 7.31
N THR A 8 -6.49 -12.21 7.71
CA THR A 8 -6.60 -12.62 9.13
C THR A 8 -5.26 -13.02 9.73
N GLU A 9 -4.97 -12.53 10.94
CA GLU A 9 -3.82 -12.98 11.72
C GLU A 9 -4.05 -14.39 12.27
N VAL A 10 -3.13 -15.31 11.99
CA VAL A 10 -3.20 -16.71 12.44
C VAL A 10 -1.93 -17.10 13.19
N ALA A 11 -2.06 -18.07 14.09
CA ALA A 11 -0.94 -18.70 14.76
C ALA A 11 -0.89 -20.20 14.42
N ILE A 12 0.33 -20.73 14.32
CA ILE A 12 0.53 -22.18 14.16
C ILE A 12 0.27 -22.85 15.51
N ARG A 13 -0.78 -23.66 15.59
CA ARG A 13 -1.10 -24.50 16.75
C ARG A 13 -0.84 -25.96 16.41
N ARG A 14 -0.18 -26.67 17.34
CA ARG A 14 0.02 -28.12 17.23
C ARG A 14 -1.15 -28.82 17.91
N ARG A 15 -1.91 -29.60 17.16
CA ARG A 15 -2.83 -30.60 17.70
C ARG A 15 -2.28 -31.99 17.41
N ALA A 16 -2.68 -32.97 18.21
CA ALA A 16 -2.17 -34.35 18.31
C ALA A 16 -1.39 -34.92 17.10
N THR A 17 -1.88 -34.75 15.87
CA THR A 17 -1.26 -35.30 14.65
C THR A 17 -0.91 -34.27 13.56
N ARG A 18 -1.31 -33.00 13.69
CA ARG A 18 -1.13 -31.98 12.62
C ARG A 18 -0.93 -30.56 13.17
N ARG A 19 -0.17 -29.77 12.41
CA ARG A 19 -0.09 -28.31 12.58
C ARG A 19 -1.26 -27.67 11.87
N ARG A 20 -1.96 -26.75 12.54
CA ARG A 20 -3.08 -26.00 11.97
C ARG A 20 -2.87 -24.51 12.19
N LEU A 21 -3.26 -23.72 11.20
CA LEU A 21 -3.39 -22.27 11.33
C LEU A 21 -4.73 -21.97 12.00
N GLU A 22 -4.68 -21.35 13.17
CA GLU A 22 -5.87 -20.93 13.92
C GLU A 22 -5.83 -19.40 14.09
N PRO A 23 -6.96 -18.68 13.96
CA PRO A 23 -7.00 -17.24 14.18
C PRO A 23 -6.45 -16.86 15.56
N VAL A 24 -5.65 -15.79 15.63
CA VAL A 24 -5.11 -15.29 16.90
C VAL A 24 -6.25 -14.78 17.78
N ASN A 25 -7.17 -14.00 17.21
CA ASN A 25 -8.38 -13.55 17.87
C ASN A 25 -9.53 -14.54 17.62
N ARG A 26 -10.07 -15.11 18.72
CA ARG A 26 -11.13 -16.12 18.69
C ARG A 26 -12.49 -15.60 18.22
N HIS A 27 -12.69 -14.28 18.18
CA HIS A 27 -13.91 -13.68 17.64
C HIS A 27 -13.93 -13.66 16.11
N PHE A 28 -12.79 -13.88 15.45
CA PHE A 28 -12.74 -14.00 14.00
C PHE A 28 -13.08 -15.41 13.55
N LYS A 29 -13.73 -15.49 12.39
CA LYS A 29 -14.03 -16.75 11.72
C LYS A 29 -12.73 -17.39 11.24
N PHE A 30 -12.76 -18.72 11.06
CA PHE A 30 -11.68 -19.41 10.37
C PHE A 30 -11.63 -18.96 8.90
N HIS A 31 -10.41 -18.87 8.36
CA HIS A 31 -10.15 -18.57 6.97
C HIS A 31 -10.68 -19.69 6.07
N ALA A 32 -11.16 -19.32 4.88
CA ALA A 32 -11.39 -20.22 3.78
C ALA A 32 -10.11 -20.40 2.94
N ASP A 33 -10.09 -21.40 2.06
CA ASP A 33 -8.94 -21.70 1.19
C ASP A 33 -8.60 -20.55 0.22
N THR A 34 -9.55 -19.62 0.01
CA THR A 34 -9.34 -18.47 -0.87
C THR A 34 -8.93 -17.19 -0.13
N ASP A 35 -8.91 -17.21 1.20
CA ASP A 35 -8.61 -16.03 2.02
C ASP A 35 -7.11 -15.87 2.23
N LEU A 36 -6.69 -14.63 2.47
CA LEU A 36 -5.31 -14.33 2.83
C LEU A 36 -5.15 -14.37 4.35
N VAL A 37 -4.06 -14.98 4.81
CA VAL A 37 -3.68 -15.04 6.22
C VAL A 37 -2.25 -14.56 6.41
N TYR A 38 -1.95 -14.02 7.58
CA TYR A 38 -0.60 -13.61 7.95
C TYR A 38 -0.22 -14.13 9.34
N LEU A 39 1.08 -14.38 9.53
CA LEU A 39 1.65 -14.91 10.77
C LEU A 39 2.28 -13.82 11.64
N GLU A 40 2.75 -12.75 11.01
CA GLU A 40 3.51 -11.67 11.64
C GLU A 40 2.93 -10.32 11.23
N GLN A 41 2.90 -9.39 12.19
CA GLN A 41 2.43 -8.04 11.92
C GLN A 41 3.39 -7.31 10.98
N SER A 42 2.83 -6.48 10.11
CA SER A 42 3.63 -5.67 9.20
C SER A 42 4.46 -4.64 9.97
N PRO A 43 5.71 -4.36 9.54
CA PRO A 43 6.56 -3.38 10.19
C PRO A 43 6.05 -1.95 9.98
N ASP A 44 6.63 -1.00 10.72
CA ASP A 44 6.45 0.42 10.44
C ASP A 44 7.18 0.80 9.13
N PHE A 45 6.41 1.28 8.14
CA PHE A 45 6.94 1.73 6.85
C PHE A 45 7.32 3.22 6.84
N CYS A 46 7.05 3.96 7.91
CA CYS A 46 7.30 5.41 7.96
C CYS A 46 8.80 5.74 7.89
N ARG A 47 9.63 4.99 8.62
CA ARG A 47 11.09 5.19 8.69
C ARG A 47 11.80 4.09 7.91
N ARG A 48 13.02 4.39 7.47
CA ARG A 48 13.89 3.37 6.89
C ARG A 48 14.36 2.45 8.00
N ASP A 49 14.11 1.17 7.84
CA ASP A 49 14.66 0.12 8.68
C ASP A 49 15.17 -1.03 7.79
N GLN A 50 16.48 -1.25 7.82
CA GLN A 50 17.13 -2.26 7.00
C GLN A 50 16.84 -3.68 7.49
N MET A 51 16.54 -3.87 8.77
CA MET A 51 16.24 -5.20 9.31
C MET A 51 14.88 -5.70 8.82
N SER A 52 13.86 -4.83 8.84
CA SER A 52 12.54 -5.14 8.28
C SER A 52 12.44 -4.92 6.77
N GLY A 53 13.51 -4.44 6.13
CA GLY A 53 13.56 -4.19 4.68
C GLY A 53 12.77 -2.97 4.23
N THR A 54 12.37 -2.08 5.14
CA THR A 54 11.58 -0.89 4.82
C THR A 54 12.48 0.25 4.37
N SER A 55 12.10 0.92 3.29
CA SER A 55 12.87 2.07 2.76
C SER A 55 12.53 3.41 3.42
N GLY A 56 11.46 3.45 4.22
CA GLY A 56 10.86 4.69 4.71
C GLY A 56 10.05 5.44 3.64
N THR A 57 9.37 6.52 4.05
CA THR A 57 8.58 7.35 3.13
C THR A 57 9.22 8.68 2.74
N THR A 58 10.45 8.94 3.18
CA THR A 58 11.19 10.17 2.83
C THR A 58 11.42 10.26 1.32
N GLY A 59 11.10 11.42 0.74
CA GLY A 59 11.25 11.68 -0.69
C GLY A 59 10.12 11.13 -1.58
N ARG A 60 9.10 10.47 -1.01
CA ARG A 60 7.91 10.06 -1.76
C ARG A 60 7.01 11.26 -2.06
N THR A 61 6.41 11.25 -3.25
CA THR A 61 5.34 12.19 -3.59
C THR A 61 4.09 11.85 -2.80
N CYS A 62 3.43 12.87 -2.27
CA CYS A 62 2.15 12.77 -1.57
C CYS A 62 1.13 13.75 -2.15
N ASN A 63 -0.15 13.48 -1.91
CA ASN A 63 -1.25 14.34 -2.32
C ASN A 63 -1.70 15.22 -1.16
N ARG A 64 -1.58 16.55 -1.29
CA ARG A 64 -1.96 17.48 -0.22
C ARG A 64 -3.47 17.51 0.05
N THR A 65 -4.30 17.24 -0.95
CA THR A 65 -5.76 17.34 -0.83
C THR A 65 -6.43 16.03 -0.42
N SER A 66 -5.68 14.93 -0.36
CA SER A 66 -6.21 13.63 0.04
C SER A 66 -6.12 13.46 1.56
N SER A 67 -7.18 12.91 2.16
CA SER A 67 -7.21 12.43 3.53
C SER A 67 -6.88 10.93 3.65
N GLY A 68 -6.69 10.25 2.52
CA GLY A 68 -6.40 8.82 2.45
C GLY A 68 -4.92 8.49 2.63
N THR A 69 -4.56 7.24 2.34
CA THR A 69 -3.18 6.74 2.47
C THR A 69 -2.19 7.38 1.50
N ASP A 70 -2.64 8.08 0.46
CA ASP A 70 -1.82 8.93 -0.43
C ASP A 70 -1.70 10.38 0.06
N GLY A 71 -2.49 10.74 1.07
CA GLY A 71 -2.49 12.03 1.74
C GLY A 71 -1.15 12.35 2.39
N CYS A 72 -0.68 13.59 2.29
CA CYS A 72 0.60 13.97 2.88
C CYS A 72 0.68 13.77 4.40
N GLU A 73 -0.44 13.88 5.12
CA GLU A 73 -0.49 13.63 6.56
C GLU A 73 -0.15 12.17 6.90
N ILE A 74 -0.74 11.22 6.18
CA ILE A 74 -0.54 9.78 6.38
C ILE A 74 0.78 9.32 5.73
N MET A 75 1.04 9.67 4.46
CA MET A 75 2.25 9.28 3.74
C MET A 75 3.53 9.76 4.43
N CYS A 76 3.52 10.99 4.95
CA CYS A 76 4.68 11.58 5.62
C CYS A 76 4.70 11.31 7.13
N CYS A 77 3.70 10.57 7.64
CA CYS A 77 3.56 10.17 9.04
C CYS A 77 3.64 11.38 10.00
N GLY A 78 2.95 12.47 9.66
CA GLY A 78 2.92 13.71 10.45
C GLY A 78 4.22 14.53 10.46
N ARG A 79 5.28 14.13 9.75
CA ARG A 79 6.58 14.85 9.74
C ARG A 79 6.59 16.14 8.89
N GLY A 80 5.47 16.50 8.28
CA GLY A 80 5.38 17.59 7.32
C GLY A 80 5.82 17.17 5.91
N TYR A 81 5.70 18.10 4.95
CA TYR A 81 6.01 17.86 3.54
C TYR A 81 6.41 19.17 2.84
N THR A 82 7.21 19.05 1.79
CA THR A 82 7.64 20.19 0.95
C THR A 82 6.85 20.20 -0.34
N THR A 83 6.33 21.36 -0.74
CA THR A 83 5.66 21.52 -2.03
C THR A 83 6.64 22.11 -3.05
N LYS A 84 6.86 21.39 -4.16
CA LYS A 84 7.67 21.88 -5.29
C LYS A 84 6.77 22.07 -6.51
N ARG A 85 6.71 23.30 -7.04
CA ARG A 85 6.08 23.57 -8.34
C ARG A 85 7.12 23.38 -9.43
N THR A 86 6.74 22.74 -10.53
CA THR A 86 7.64 22.49 -11.67
C THR A 86 6.85 22.69 -12.96
N ALA A 87 7.34 23.57 -13.82
CA ALA A 87 6.78 23.72 -15.17
C ALA A 87 7.13 22.46 -15.98
N ARG A 88 6.14 21.85 -16.62
CA ARG A 88 6.34 20.73 -17.54
C ARG A 88 5.94 21.17 -18.94
N LYS A 89 6.81 20.90 -19.91
CA LYS A 89 6.48 21.07 -21.33
C LYS A 89 5.76 19.80 -21.78
N GLU A 90 4.51 19.95 -22.18
CA GLU A 90 3.69 18.88 -22.73
C GLU A 90 3.21 19.26 -24.13
N ARG A 91 2.91 18.24 -24.95
CA ARG A 91 2.23 18.47 -26.24
C ARG A 91 0.80 18.85 -25.93
N CYS A 92 0.38 20.03 -26.36
CA CYS A 92 -0.97 20.55 -26.10
C CYS A 92 -1.59 21.05 -27.39
N LYS A 93 -2.93 21.04 -27.48
CA LYS A 93 -3.68 21.46 -28.68
C LYS A 93 -3.39 20.61 -29.94
N CYS A 94 -3.03 19.33 -29.74
CA CYS A 94 -2.82 18.40 -30.84
C CYS A 94 -4.09 18.29 -31.69
N LYS A 95 -3.94 18.31 -33.02
CA LYS A 95 -5.05 18.10 -33.96
C LYS A 95 -4.89 16.74 -34.63
N PHE A 96 -5.93 15.93 -34.52
CA PHE A 96 -6.04 14.68 -35.24
C PHE A 96 -6.57 14.96 -36.65
N HIS A 97 -5.80 14.60 -37.67
CA HIS A 97 -6.26 14.57 -39.05
C HIS A 97 -6.61 13.13 -39.41
N TRP A 98 -7.84 12.89 -39.89
CA TRP A 98 -8.27 11.55 -40.27
C TRP A 98 -7.48 11.10 -41.51
N CYS A 99 -6.58 10.16 -41.21
CA CYS A 99 -5.51 9.55 -41.98
C CYS A 99 -4.40 10.44 -42.58
N CYS A 100 -3.16 10.32 -42.10
CA CYS A 100 -2.75 9.63 -40.87
C CYS A 100 -1.64 10.40 -40.13
N GLU A 101 -1.87 11.69 -39.85
CA GLU A 101 -0.94 12.54 -39.09
C GLU A 101 -1.62 13.23 -37.90
N VAL A 102 -0.87 13.31 -36.80
CA VAL A 102 -1.23 14.13 -35.63
C VAL A 102 -0.25 15.30 -35.58
N LEU A 103 -0.74 16.50 -35.84
CA LEU A 103 0.05 17.73 -35.68
C LEU A 103 0.03 18.11 -34.19
N ALA A 104 1.21 18.22 -33.59
CA ALA A 104 1.42 18.47 -32.16
C ALA A 104 2.26 19.73 -31.90
#